data_AF-A0A3R6M1N2-F1
#
_entry.id   AF-A0A3R6M1N2-F1
#
_cell.length_a   1.000
_cell.length_b   1.000
_cell.length_c   1.000
_cell.angle_alpha   90.00
_cell.angle_beta   90.00
_cell.angle_gamma   90.00
#
_symmetry.space_group_name_H-M   'P 1'
#
loop_
_entity.id
_entity.type
_entity.pdbx_description
1 polymer ?
#
loop_
_entity_poly.entity_id
_entity_poly.type
_entity_poly.pdbx_seq_one_letter_code
_entity_poly.pdbx_strand_id
1 'polypeptide(L)'
;MTRFQTAFLLSGFLLLFSCPAFGMDAPGNGGKNWNYGKDHHWTYQEADGSLHTGWLYDKGEWYWFDERGWLQTGGQRDIDGVRYFFFSNGHMAYNQYVDLKFLGENGQEEKEHAIRVIGTERPDSMDKDLITDYLYEVPRGWQKQFVEDGWEFLFYKKKQYFSAPSTSSGIYYVRYSTDRRYKKVKFCDADSVLQAFGEYVGYRAGCYRENSTMMLEYWKAGSVLQDILEIPDYYAENTAFCFGKLFSDYVSGEKTEELARKFPEVCEELEKILHQKDGN
;
A
#
# COMPACT_ATOMS: atom_id res chain seq x y z
N MET A 1 24.18 43.77 -42.68
CA MET A 1 24.78 42.61 -41.98
C MET A 1 24.66 42.87 -40.48
N THR A 2 23.62 42.34 -39.85
CA THR A 2 23.48 42.29 -38.39
C THR A 2 22.49 41.17 -38.11
N ARG A 3 23.01 40.02 -37.67
CA ARG A 3 22.23 38.82 -37.34
C ARG A 3 21.62 39.01 -35.95
N PHE A 4 20.29 38.92 -35.86
CA PHE A 4 19.60 38.65 -34.61
C PHE A 4 19.88 37.19 -34.22
N GLN A 5 20.47 36.98 -33.03
CA GLN A 5 20.51 35.67 -32.39
C GLN A 5 19.26 35.55 -31.52
N THR A 6 18.33 34.69 -31.93
CA THR A 6 17.20 34.25 -31.11
C THR A 6 17.70 33.14 -30.19
N ALA A 7 17.76 33.41 -28.89
CA ALA A 7 18.03 32.40 -27.88
C ALA A 7 16.77 31.54 -27.68
N PHE A 8 16.87 30.25 -27.97
CA PHE A 8 15.89 29.26 -27.56
C PHE A 8 16.08 28.97 -26.07
N LEU A 9 15.15 29.44 -25.23
CA LEU A 9 14.99 28.95 -23.87
C LEU A 9 14.38 27.55 -23.96
N LEU A 10 15.21 26.52 -23.79
CA LEU A 10 14.70 25.21 -23.38
C LEU A 10 14.17 25.36 -21.95
N SER A 11 12.87 25.51 -21.77
CA SER A 11 12.25 25.24 -20.48
C SER A 11 12.26 23.72 -20.29
N GLY A 12 13.27 23.24 -19.55
CA GLY A 12 13.24 21.89 -19.00
C GLY A 12 12.08 21.82 -18.01
N PHE A 13 10.97 21.23 -18.46
CA PHE A 13 9.88 20.83 -17.58
C PHE A 13 10.38 19.58 -16.84
N LEU A 14 11.04 19.79 -15.70
CA LEU A 14 11.24 18.75 -14.71
C LEU A 14 9.84 18.37 -14.22
N LEU A 15 9.32 17.25 -14.71
CA LEU A 15 8.29 16.51 -13.99
C LEU A 15 8.95 16.10 -12.67
N LEU A 16 8.81 16.95 -11.66
CA LEU A 16 8.87 16.50 -10.29
C LEU A 16 7.73 15.51 -10.19
N PHE A 17 8.04 14.21 -10.28
CA PHE A 17 7.22 13.21 -9.62
C PHE A 17 7.22 13.63 -8.15
N SER A 18 6.21 14.39 -7.74
CA SER A 18 5.85 14.47 -6.34
C SER A 18 5.40 13.07 -6.00
N CYS A 19 6.35 12.24 -5.56
CA CYS A 19 6.00 11.10 -4.75
C CYS A 19 5.13 11.69 -3.63
N PRO A 20 3.83 11.36 -3.53
CA PRO A 20 3.10 11.73 -2.34
C PRO A 20 3.87 11.03 -1.22
N ALA A 21 4.59 11.80 -0.40
CA ALA A 21 5.06 11.28 0.86
C ALA A 21 3.78 10.85 1.58
N PHE A 22 3.53 9.54 1.63
CA PHE A 22 2.37 8.96 2.28
C PHE A 22 2.37 9.47 3.72
N GLY A 23 1.54 10.48 3.98
CA GLY A 23 1.49 11.13 5.27
C GLY A 23 0.73 10.20 6.20
N MET A 24 1.44 9.31 6.89
CA MET A 24 0.81 8.47 7.90
C MET A 24 0.17 9.36 8.97
N ASP A 25 -1.05 9.00 9.38
CA ASP A 25 -1.81 9.74 10.38
C ASP A 25 -1.05 9.89 11.69
N ALA A 26 -1.41 10.91 12.48
CA ALA A 26 -0.85 11.09 13.81
C ALA A 26 -1.09 9.84 14.70
N PRO A 27 -0.13 9.49 15.59
CA PRO A 27 -0.24 8.34 16.48
C PRO A 27 -1.56 8.31 17.28
N GLY A 28 -2.07 7.10 17.53
CA GLY A 28 -3.22 6.89 18.42
C GLY A 28 -4.57 7.38 17.90
N ASN A 29 -4.64 7.81 16.65
CA ASN A 29 -5.85 8.33 15.99
C ASN A 29 -6.57 9.38 16.89
N GLY A 30 -5.80 10.29 17.50
CA GLY A 30 -6.32 11.39 18.31
C GLY A 30 -7.13 10.99 19.55
N GLY A 31 -6.90 9.80 20.12
CA GLY A 31 -7.57 9.37 21.35
C GLY A 31 -7.29 10.31 22.53
N LYS A 32 -8.23 10.43 23.49
CA LYS A 32 -8.16 11.39 24.60
C LYS A 32 -6.91 11.28 25.50
N ASN A 33 -6.28 10.10 25.51
CA ASN A 33 -5.10 9.82 26.32
C ASN A 33 -3.79 10.13 25.58
N TRP A 34 -3.85 10.34 24.26
CA TRP A 34 -2.70 10.67 23.44
C TRP A 34 -2.43 12.18 23.48
N ASN A 35 -1.20 12.54 23.80
CA ASN A 35 -0.80 13.93 23.96
C ASN A 35 0.50 14.20 23.19
N TYR A 36 0.52 15.29 22.42
CA TYR A 36 1.74 15.79 21.78
C TYR A 36 2.38 16.89 22.64
N GLY A 37 3.54 16.58 23.21
CA GLY A 37 4.27 17.44 24.12
C GLY A 37 4.99 18.61 23.42
N LYS A 38 5.39 19.61 24.20
CA LYS A 38 6.18 20.76 23.73
C LYS A 38 7.61 20.39 23.33
N ASP A 39 8.07 19.24 23.79
CA ASP A 39 9.32 18.57 23.45
C ASP A 39 9.23 17.80 22.12
N HIS A 40 8.11 17.90 21.40
CA HIS A 40 7.87 17.26 20.11
C HIS A 40 7.80 15.72 20.19
N HIS A 41 7.35 15.19 21.32
CA HIS A 41 7.13 13.77 21.54
C HIS A 41 5.65 13.46 21.78
N TRP A 42 5.20 12.34 21.21
CA TRP A 42 3.92 11.75 21.57
C TRP A 42 4.05 10.98 22.88
N THR A 43 3.05 11.13 23.74
CA THR A 43 2.95 10.47 25.04
C THR A 43 1.55 9.89 25.20
N TYR A 44 1.41 8.87 26.04
CA TYR A 44 0.12 8.32 26.42
C TYR A 44 -0.07 8.49 27.92
N GLN A 45 -1.19 9.10 28.31
CA GLN A 45 -1.52 9.34 29.71
C GLN A 45 -2.47 8.26 30.23
N GLU A 46 -2.09 7.64 31.32
CA GLU A 46 -2.90 6.65 32.03
C GLU A 46 -4.05 7.31 32.80
N ALA A 47 -5.00 6.49 33.23
CA ALA A 47 -6.18 6.98 33.97
C ALA A 47 -5.84 7.69 35.28
N ASP A 48 -4.69 7.37 35.89
CA ASP A 48 -4.18 8.02 37.11
C ASP A 48 -3.39 9.31 36.83
N GLY A 49 -3.25 9.69 35.56
CA GLY A 49 -2.53 10.87 35.10
C GLY A 49 -1.03 10.65 34.89
N SER A 50 -0.49 9.46 35.17
CA SER A 50 0.90 9.12 34.88
C SER A 50 1.15 8.89 33.39
N LEU A 51 2.42 8.93 32.96
CA LEU A 51 2.80 8.60 31.58
C LEU A 51 3.00 7.09 31.44
N HIS A 52 2.44 6.51 30.39
CA HIS A 52 2.66 5.12 30.03
C HIS A 52 4.11 4.92 29.56
N THR A 53 4.70 3.80 29.95
CA THR A 53 6.03 3.36 29.51
C THR A 53 5.93 1.89 29.09
N GLY A 54 6.69 1.49 28.08
CA GLY A 54 6.69 0.13 27.55
C GLY A 54 5.64 -0.10 26.47
N TRP A 55 5.20 -1.36 26.35
CA TRP A 55 4.28 -1.81 25.30
C TRP A 55 2.84 -1.36 25.59
N LEU A 56 2.25 -0.68 24.62
CA LEU A 56 0.83 -0.32 24.61
C LEU A 56 0.14 -0.97 23.42
N TYR A 57 -0.98 -1.65 23.66
CA TYR A 57 -1.90 -2.06 22.60
C TYR A 57 -3.14 -1.18 22.63
N ASP A 58 -3.36 -0.38 21.59
CA ASP A 58 -4.49 0.53 21.46
C ASP A 58 -5.13 0.39 20.08
N LYS A 59 -6.45 0.16 20.02
CA LYS A 59 -7.26 0.07 18.80
C LYS A 59 -6.68 -0.84 17.68
N GLY A 60 -6.08 -1.96 18.05
CA GLY A 60 -5.52 -2.88 17.05
C GLY A 60 -4.04 -2.65 16.76
N GLU A 61 -3.41 -1.64 17.34
CA GLU A 61 -2.02 -1.27 17.06
C GLU A 61 -1.14 -1.41 18.28
N TRP A 62 0.08 -1.88 18.07
CA TRP A 62 1.12 -1.95 19.09
C TRP A 62 2.03 -0.74 19.01
N TYR A 63 2.32 -0.15 20.15
CA TYR A 63 3.19 1.01 20.32
C TYR A 63 4.21 0.71 21.41
N TRP A 64 5.33 1.42 21.40
CA TRP A 64 6.33 1.34 22.45
C TRP A 64 6.72 2.73 22.94
N PHE A 65 6.65 2.92 24.25
CA PHE A 65 7.06 4.15 24.93
C PHE A 65 8.36 3.88 25.70
N ASP A 66 9.34 4.78 25.59
CA ASP A 66 10.57 4.67 26.36
C ASP A 66 10.36 4.97 27.86
N GLU A 67 11.42 4.90 28.65
CA GLU A 67 11.39 5.15 30.10
C GLU A 67 10.94 6.57 30.49
N ARG A 68 10.93 7.51 29.53
CA ARG A 68 10.43 8.88 29.73
C ARG A 68 8.97 9.02 29.33
N GLY A 69 8.36 7.96 28.82
CA GLY A 69 7.00 7.95 28.29
C GLY A 69 6.91 8.53 26.89
N TRP A 70 8.02 8.60 26.14
CA TRP A 70 8.02 9.08 24.75
C TRP A 70 7.83 7.93 23.76
N LEU A 71 6.85 8.10 22.87
CA LEU A 71 6.56 7.16 21.79
C LEU A 71 7.77 6.98 20.87
N GLN A 72 8.12 5.73 20.61
CA GLN A 72 9.09 5.38 19.59
C GLN A 72 8.42 5.23 18.22
N THR A 73 8.97 5.93 17.23
CA THR A 73 8.49 5.91 15.85
C THR A 73 9.65 5.81 14.86
N GLY A 74 9.35 5.51 13.60
CA GLY A 74 10.26 5.70 12.46
C GLY A 74 11.52 4.85 12.53
N GLY A 75 11.37 3.54 12.30
CA GLY A 75 12.48 2.61 12.07
C GLY A 75 12.63 1.53 13.15
N GLN A 76 13.80 0.90 13.12
CA GLN A 76 14.12 -0.24 13.98
C GLN A 76 14.38 0.20 15.43
N ARG A 77 13.95 -0.62 16.39
CA ARG A 77 14.23 -0.48 17.82
C ARG A 77 14.59 -1.84 18.40
N ASP A 78 15.62 -1.86 19.25
CA ASP A 78 15.99 -3.05 20.01
C ASP A 78 15.32 -2.93 21.40
N ILE A 79 14.37 -3.82 21.69
CA ILE A 79 13.57 -3.88 22.92
C ILE A 79 13.80 -5.25 23.53
N ASP A 80 14.41 -5.30 24.72
CA ASP A 80 14.75 -6.54 25.43
C ASP A 80 15.54 -7.56 24.59
N GLY A 81 16.43 -7.06 23.72
CA GLY A 81 17.25 -7.88 22.83
C GLY A 81 16.52 -8.40 21.58
N VAL A 82 15.27 -8.02 21.37
CA VAL A 82 14.49 -8.31 20.16
C VAL A 82 14.34 -7.05 19.33
N ARG A 83 14.46 -7.17 18.00
CA ARG A 83 14.38 -6.06 17.08
C ARG A 83 12.97 -5.92 16.50
N TYR A 84 12.38 -4.74 16.63
CA TYR A 84 11.06 -4.38 16.11
C TYR A 84 11.16 -3.18 15.17
N PHE A 85 10.27 -3.10 14.19
CA PHE A 85 10.12 -1.92 13.34
C PHE A 85 8.87 -1.13 13.73
N PHE A 86 9.01 0.19 13.83
CA PHE A 86 7.91 1.10 14.05
C PHE A 86 7.77 2.04 12.84
N PHE A 87 6.56 2.18 12.33
CA PHE A 87 6.23 3.18 11.32
C PHE A 87 6.34 4.61 11.90
N SER A 88 6.27 5.63 11.03
CA SER A 88 6.42 7.03 11.44
C SER A 88 5.32 7.49 12.41
N ASN A 89 4.16 6.85 12.37
CA ASN A 89 3.05 7.03 13.32
C ASN A 89 3.13 6.16 14.58
N GLY A 90 4.24 5.42 14.76
CA GLY A 90 4.48 4.59 15.93
C GLY A 90 3.78 3.24 15.93
N HIS A 91 3.09 2.86 14.85
CA HIS A 91 2.58 1.49 14.71
C HIS A 91 3.75 0.52 14.61
N MET A 92 3.78 -0.50 15.46
CA MET A 92 4.70 -1.62 15.27
C MET A 92 4.25 -2.42 14.05
N ALA A 93 5.18 -2.69 13.15
CA ALA A 93 4.93 -3.58 12.03
C ALA A 93 4.79 -5.02 12.54
N TYR A 94 3.63 -5.62 12.30
CA TYR A 94 3.35 -7.05 12.50
C TYR A 94 2.33 -7.51 11.47
N ASN A 95 2.44 -8.74 10.99
CA ASN A 95 1.70 -9.23 9.82
C ASN A 95 1.77 -8.28 8.60
N GLN A 96 2.91 -7.62 8.38
CA GLN A 96 3.09 -6.59 7.36
C GLN A 96 4.44 -6.70 6.66
N TYR A 97 4.48 -6.21 5.44
CA TYR A 97 5.72 -6.03 4.70
C TYR A 97 6.42 -4.71 5.06
N VAL A 98 7.73 -4.78 5.32
CA VAL A 98 8.63 -3.64 5.51
C VAL A 98 9.90 -3.90 4.71
N ASP A 99 10.30 -2.96 3.86
CA ASP A 99 11.26 -3.12 2.77
C ASP A 99 10.88 -4.30 1.86
N LEU A 100 11.54 -5.44 2.06
CA LEU A 100 11.33 -6.71 1.36
C LEU A 100 11.02 -7.83 2.35
N LYS A 101 10.89 -7.51 3.63
CA LYS A 101 10.72 -8.47 4.72
C LYS A 101 9.25 -8.55 5.07
N PHE A 102 8.80 -9.74 5.44
CA PHE A 102 7.55 -9.89 6.13
C PHE A 102 7.84 -9.96 7.63
N LEU A 103 7.22 -9.08 8.42
CA LEU A 103 7.24 -9.15 9.87
C LEU A 103 5.97 -9.85 10.32
N GLY A 104 6.12 -10.99 10.99
CA GLY A 104 5.03 -11.85 11.42
C GLY A 104 4.23 -11.28 12.59
N GLU A 105 3.37 -12.11 13.19
CA GLU A 105 2.43 -11.70 14.24
C GLU A 105 3.11 -11.12 15.49
N ASN A 106 4.32 -11.59 15.80
CA ASN A 106 5.14 -11.11 16.92
C ASN A 106 6.07 -9.94 16.54
N GLY A 107 5.92 -9.36 15.34
CA GLY A 107 6.76 -8.26 14.84
C GLY A 107 8.18 -8.66 14.42
N GLN A 108 8.50 -9.96 14.36
CA GLN A 108 9.81 -10.46 13.94
C GLN A 108 9.79 -10.92 12.48
N GLU A 109 10.97 -10.91 11.84
CA GLU A 109 11.12 -11.29 10.44
C GLU A 109 10.89 -12.80 10.20
N GLU A 110 9.96 -13.12 9.31
CA GLU A 110 9.71 -14.47 8.78
C GLU A 110 10.28 -14.56 7.36
N LYS A 111 11.51 -15.09 7.25
CA LYS A 111 12.34 -15.01 6.04
C LYS A 111 11.75 -15.75 4.84
N GLU A 112 10.99 -16.79 5.09
CA GLU A 112 10.27 -17.60 4.10
C GLU A 112 9.17 -16.82 3.37
N HIS A 113 8.68 -15.74 3.97
CA HIS A 113 7.59 -14.91 3.45
C HIS A 113 8.07 -13.58 2.85
N ALA A 114 9.39 -13.35 2.86
CA ALA A 114 10.01 -12.18 2.26
C ALA A 114 9.74 -12.05 0.75
N ILE A 115 9.70 -10.79 0.27
CA ILE A 115 9.64 -10.46 -1.15
C ILE A 115 10.94 -10.93 -1.82
N ARG A 116 10.82 -11.83 -2.78
CA ARG A 116 11.99 -12.44 -3.43
C ARG A 116 12.42 -11.59 -4.62
N VAL A 117 13.65 -11.07 -4.55
CA VAL A 117 14.26 -10.33 -5.67
C VAL A 117 14.79 -11.33 -6.70
N ILE A 118 14.30 -11.22 -7.94
CA ILE A 118 14.68 -12.08 -9.06
C ILE A 118 15.56 -11.31 -10.05
N GLY A 119 16.68 -11.92 -10.41
CA GLY A 119 17.68 -11.32 -11.31
C GLY A 119 18.92 -10.83 -10.57
N THR A 120 19.75 -10.09 -11.29
CA THR A 120 21.06 -9.62 -10.79
C THR A 120 21.02 -8.23 -10.16
N GLU A 121 20.04 -7.42 -10.55
CA GLU A 121 19.86 -6.07 -10.04
C GLU A 121 19.11 -6.11 -8.70
N ARG A 122 19.59 -5.35 -7.73
CA ARG A 122 19.01 -5.28 -6.40
C ARG A 122 18.20 -3.99 -6.27
N PRO A 123 17.06 -4.03 -5.57
CA PRO A 123 16.31 -2.82 -5.28
C PRO A 123 17.11 -1.88 -4.39
N ASP A 124 17.03 -0.58 -4.69
CA ASP A 124 17.65 0.47 -3.90
C ASP A 124 16.78 0.82 -2.68
N SER A 125 17.08 1.92 -1.97
CA SER A 125 16.26 2.35 -0.83
C SER A 125 14.89 2.88 -1.26
N MET A 126 14.83 3.60 -2.39
CA MET A 126 13.57 4.16 -2.88
C MET A 126 12.58 3.06 -3.23
N ASP A 127 13.05 1.99 -3.89
CA ASP A 127 12.21 0.83 -4.18
C ASP A 127 11.59 0.22 -2.91
N LYS A 128 12.39 0.12 -1.84
CA LYS A 128 11.96 -0.49 -0.57
C LYS A 128 11.02 0.40 0.22
N ASP A 129 11.32 1.70 0.25
CA ASP A 129 10.47 2.70 0.90
C ASP A 129 9.10 2.73 0.22
N LEU A 130 9.06 2.78 -1.12
CA LEU A 130 7.81 2.73 -1.88
C LEU A 130 7.02 1.44 -1.63
N ILE A 131 7.68 0.27 -1.67
CA ILE A 131 7.00 -1.01 -1.37
C ILE A 131 6.42 -0.99 0.05
N THR A 132 7.17 -0.46 1.02
CA THR A 132 6.72 -0.33 2.41
C THR A 132 5.50 0.56 2.51
N ASP A 133 5.55 1.75 1.90
CA ASP A 133 4.46 2.73 1.96
C ASP A 133 3.20 2.17 1.28
N TYR A 134 3.33 1.61 0.08
CA TYR A 134 2.20 1.01 -0.63
C TYR A 134 1.58 -0.17 0.12
N LEU A 135 2.40 -1.07 0.67
CA LEU A 135 1.86 -2.21 1.41
C LEU A 135 1.40 -1.82 2.81
N TYR A 136 1.84 -0.70 3.38
CA TYR A 136 1.32 -0.19 4.65
C TYR A 136 -0.17 0.16 4.54
N GLU A 137 -0.61 0.73 3.40
CA GLU A 137 -2.01 1.09 3.15
C GLU A 137 -2.94 -0.14 3.02
N VAL A 138 -2.39 -1.32 2.72
CA VAL A 138 -3.19 -2.54 2.60
C VAL A 138 -3.59 -3.04 4.00
N PRO A 139 -4.89 -3.27 4.27
CA PRO A 139 -5.32 -3.78 5.57
C PRO A 139 -4.54 -5.05 5.96
N ARG A 140 -3.96 -5.01 7.15
CA ARG A 140 -3.02 -6.03 7.67
C ARG A 140 -3.56 -7.46 7.58
N GLY A 141 -4.85 -7.65 7.81
CA GLY A 141 -5.50 -8.97 7.71
C GLY A 141 -5.40 -9.58 6.32
N TRP A 142 -5.34 -8.76 5.26
CA TRP A 142 -5.12 -9.25 3.89
C TRP A 142 -3.68 -9.67 3.64
N GLN A 143 -2.70 -8.98 4.22
CA GLN A 143 -1.28 -9.36 4.14
C GLN A 143 -1.02 -10.68 4.89
N LYS A 144 -1.58 -10.83 6.10
CA LYS A 144 -1.60 -12.10 6.83
C LYS A 144 -2.20 -13.22 5.98
N GLN A 145 -3.40 -13.01 5.44
CA GLN A 145 -4.08 -14.02 4.62
C GLN A 145 -3.28 -14.39 3.36
N PHE A 146 -2.60 -13.42 2.72
CA PHE A 146 -1.76 -13.68 1.54
C PHE A 146 -0.66 -14.69 1.84
N VAL A 147 0.03 -14.50 2.97
CA VAL A 147 1.07 -15.40 3.46
C VAL A 147 0.48 -16.77 3.82
N GLU A 148 -0.62 -16.82 4.58
CA GLU A 148 -1.30 -18.06 4.96
C GLU A 148 -1.83 -18.87 3.77
N ASP A 149 -2.33 -18.18 2.74
CA ASP A 149 -2.78 -18.80 1.51
C ASP A 149 -1.59 -19.34 0.68
N GLY A 150 -0.35 -19.07 1.08
CA GLY A 150 0.87 -19.53 0.42
C GLY A 150 1.21 -18.74 -0.85
N TRP A 151 0.77 -17.48 -0.92
CA TRP A 151 1.19 -16.59 -2.00
C TRP A 151 2.57 -16.01 -1.76
N GLU A 152 3.30 -15.75 -2.83
CA GLU A 152 4.63 -15.13 -2.76
C GLU A 152 4.72 -13.92 -3.69
N PHE A 153 5.44 -12.91 -3.21
CA PHE A 153 5.88 -11.78 -4.02
C PHE A 153 7.24 -12.06 -4.68
N LEU A 154 7.33 -11.75 -5.98
CA LEU A 154 8.55 -11.82 -6.76
C LEU A 154 8.83 -10.46 -7.43
N PHE A 155 9.93 -9.80 -7.05
CA PHE A 155 10.31 -8.50 -7.58
C PHE A 155 11.41 -8.61 -8.64
N TYR A 156 11.10 -8.20 -9.88
CA TYR A 156 11.98 -8.29 -11.04
C TYR A 156 12.53 -6.91 -11.44
N LYS A 157 13.46 -6.34 -10.67
CA LYS A 157 13.95 -4.96 -10.87
C LYS A 157 14.45 -4.64 -12.29
N LYS A 158 15.12 -5.60 -12.95
CA LYS A 158 15.64 -5.41 -14.32
C LYS A 158 14.54 -5.43 -15.41
N LYS A 159 13.36 -5.97 -15.09
CA LYS A 159 12.26 -6.08 -16.05
C LYS A 159 11.53 -4.73 -16.14
N GLN A 160 11.09 -4.35 -17.32
CA GLN A 160 10.37 -3.08 -17.50
C GLN A 160 8.84 -3.24 -17.48
N TYR A 161 8.33 -4.34 -18.03
CA TYR A 161 6.90 -4.67 -18.05
C TYR A 161 6.69 -6.16 -18.31
N PHE A 162 5.54 -6.69 -17.89
CA PHE A 162 5.07 -8.04 -18.23
C PHE A 162 4.20 -8.04 -19.49
N SER A 163 3.49 -6.95 -19.76
CA SER A 163 2.65 -6.76 -20.94
C SER A 163 2.70 -5.31 -21.41
N ALA A 164 2.61 -5.09 -22.72
CA ALA A 164 2.58 -3.77 -23.32
C ALA A 164 1.61 -3.73 -24.51
N PRO A 165 0.30 -3.98 -24.30
CA PRO A 165 -0.68 -3.99 -25.38
C PRO A 165 -0.83 -2.60 -26.01
N SER A 166 -1.18 -2.59 -27.29
CA SER A 166 -1.68 -1.39 -27.95
C SER A 166 -3.14 -1.17 -27.57
N THR A 167 -3.46 0.05 -27.18
CA THR A 167 -4.78 0.51 -26.73
C THR A 167 -5.23 1.68 -27.62
N SER A 168 -6.48 2.13 -27.48
CA SER A 168 -6.97 3.35 -28.14
C SER A 168 -6.15 4.60 -27.77
N SER A 169 -5.50 4.60 -26.61
CA SER A 169 -4.73 5.72 -26.06
C SER A 169 -3.21 5.53 -26.21
N GLY A 170 -2.76 4.52 -26.97
CA GLY A 170 -1.34 4.21 -27.19
C GLY A 170 -0.89 2.93 -26.50
N ILE A 171 0.42 2.79 -26.26
CA ILE A 171 0.98 1.61 -25.58
C ILE A 171 0.76 1.75 -24.08
N TYR A 172 0.09 0.77 -23.46
CA TYR A 172 -0.12 0.72 -22.02
C TYR A 172 0.81 -0.31 -21.38
N TYR A 173 1.62 0.10 -20.39
CA TYR A 173 2.62 -0.78 -19.78
C TYR A 173 2.11 -1.39 -18.47
N VAL A 174 1.94 -2.71 -18.44
CA VAL A 174 1.59 -3.45 -17.22
C VAL A 174 2.85 -3.99 -16.59
N ARG A 175 3.17 -3.51 -15.38
CA ARG A 175 4.41 -3.82 -14.65
C ARG A 175 4.30 -4.94 -13.62
N TYR A 176 3.15 -5.61 -13.59
CA TYR A 176 2.92 -6.76 -12.73
C TYR A 176 2.28 -7.92 -13.49
N SER A 177 2.21 -9.08 -12.83
CA SER A 177 1.49 -10.26 -13.26
C SER A 177 1.12 -11.09 -12.03
N THR A 178 -0.15 -11.49 -11.95
CA THR A 178 -0.64 -12.42 -10.93
C THR A 178 -0.82 -13.82 -11.51
N ASP A 179 -0.46 -14.83 -10.73
CA ASP A 179 -0.54 -16.24 -11.12
C ASP A 179 -1.24 -17.03 -10.02
N ARG A 180 -2.54 -17.28 -10.21
CA ARG A 180 -3.38 -18.00 -9.23
C ARG A 180 -3.00 -19.48 -9.10
N ARG A 181 -2.41 -20.08 -10.14
CA ARG A 181 -2.04 -21.50 -10.15
C ARG A 181 -0.81 -21.74 -9.28
N TYR A 182 0.18 -20.87 -9.42
CA TYR A 182 1.42 -20.96 -8.64
C TYR A 182 1.45 -20.01 -7.44
N LYS A 183 0.35 -19.26 -7.21
CA LYS A 183 0.17 -18.29 -6.14
C LYS A 183 1.31 -17.28 -6.08
N LYS A 184 1.54 -16.58 -7.20
CA LYS A 184 2.61 -15.58 -7.31
C LYS A 184 2.03 -14.23 -7.67
N VAL A 185 2.48 -13.20 -6.97
CA VAL A 185 2.39 -11.81 -7.41
C VAL A 185 3.78 -11.39 -7.87
N LYS A 186 3.91 -11.11 -9.16
CA LYS A 186 5.17 -10.68 -9.79
C LYS A 186 5.04 -9.22 -10.13
N PHE A 187 6.04 -8.42 -9.81
CA PHE A 187 6.07 -7.01 -10.19
C PHE A 187 7.49 -6.61 -10.57
N CYS A 188 7.62 -5.55 -11.34
CA CYS A 188 8.92 -4.97 -11.72
C CYS A 188 9.02 -3.47 -11.42
N ASP A 189 7.99 -2.92 -10.79
CA ASP A 189 7.90 -1.54 -10.33
C ASP A 189 7.13 -1.51 -9.01
N ALA A 190 7.62 -0.78 -8.03
CA ALA A 190 7.02 -0.70 -6.70
C ALA A 190 5.58 -0.17 -6.78
N ASP A 191 5.33 0.81 -7.66
CA ASP A 191 4.00 1.42 -7.88
C ASP A 191 2.94 0.41 -8.33
N SER A 192 3.36 -0.72 -8.92
CA SER A 192 2.45 -1.75 -9.41
C SER A 192 2.06 -2.78 -8.35
N VAL A 193 2.64 -2.73 -7.15
CA VAL A 193 2.42 -3.74 -6.11
C VAL A 193 0.98 -3.71 -5.59
N LEU A 194 0.39 -2.52 -5.42
CA LEU A 194 -0.99 -2.37 -4.94
C LEU A 194 -2.00 -2.96 -5.92
N GLN A 195 -1.90 -2.63 -7.20
CA GLN A 195 -2.79 -3.18 -8.22
C GLN A 195 -2.66 -4.71 -8.30
N ALA A 196 -1.44 -5.24 -8.24
CA ALA A 196 -1.18 -6.67 -8.28
C ALA A 196 -1.70 -7.40 -7.03
N PHE A 197 -1.57 -6.78 -5.85
CA PHE A 197 -2.12 -7.31 -4.61
C PHE A 197 -3.65 -7.23 -4.59
N GLY A 198 -4.22 -6.14 -5.12
CA GLY A 198 -5.65 -5.97 -5.34
C GLY A 198 -6.24 -7.09 -6.19
N GLU A 199 -5.51 -7.57 -7.21
CA GLU A 199 -5.95 -8.75 -7.97
C GLU A 199 -6.03 -10.03 -7.12
N TYR A 200 -5.10 -10.21 -6.17
CA TYR A 200 -5.19 -11.29 -5.21
C TYR A 200 -6.39 -11.11 -4.27
N VAL A 201 -6.58 -9.91 -3.73
CA VAL A 201 -7.72 -9.59 -2.82
C VAL A 201 -9.04 -9.87 -3.54
N GLY A 202 -9.21 -9.40 -4.77
CA GLY A 202 -10.42 -9.64 -5.56
C GLY A 202 -10.65 -11.13 -5.84
N TYR A 203 -9.59 -11.89 -6.15
CA TYR A 203 -9.70 -13.34 -6.28
C TYR A 203 -10.18 -14.00 -4.99
N ARG A 204 -9.57 -13.63 -3.85
CA ARG A 204 -9.81 -14.27 -2.57
C ARG A 204 -11.16 -13.87 -1.96
N ALA A 205 -11.58 -12.63 -2.14
CA ALA A 205 -12.90 -12.12 -1.78
C ALA A 205 -14.03 -12.68 -2.67
N GLY A 206 -13.67 -13.35 -3.78
CA GLY A 206 -14.64 -13.97 -4.69
C GLY A 206 -15.20 -13.01 -5.73
N CYS A 207 -14.57 -11.85 -5.94
CA CYS A 207 -15.02 -10.83 -6.89
C CYS A 207 -15.07 -11.31 -8.34
N TYR A 208 -14.35 -12.39 -8.68
CA TYR A 208 -14.26 -12.93 -10.04
C TYR A 208 -15.23 -14.09 -10.29
N ARG A 209 -16.11 -14.39 -9.34
CA ARG A 209 -17.21 -15.34 -9.51
C ARG A 209 -18.41 -14.61 -10.11
N GLU A 210 -19.30 -15.38 -10.71
CA GLU A 210 -20.59 -14.85 -11.16
C GLU A 210 -21.35 -14.21 -9.99
N ASN A 211 -22.07 -13.12 -10.27
CA ASN A 211 -22.90 -12.39 -9.30
C ASN A 211 -22.14 -11.79 -8.09
N SER A 212 -20.86 -11.48 -8.23
CA SER A 212 -20.13 -10.65 -7.24
C SER A 212 -20.82 -9.28 -7.10
N THR A 213 -21.35 -8.96 -5.91
CA THR A 213 -21.99 -7.66 -5.63
C THR A 213 -21.06 -6.50 -5.95
N MET A 214 -19.81 -6.58 -5.51
CA MET A 214 -18.76 -5.60 -5.80
C MET A 214 -18.61 -5.34 -7.30
N MET A 215 -18.52 -6.40 -8.11
CA MET A 215 -18.35 -6.22 -9.54
C MET A 215 -19.66 -5.79 -10.24
N LEU A 216 -20.82 -6.19 -9.73
CA LEU A 216 -22.11 -5.70 -10.24
C LEU A 216 -22.24 -4.18 -10.07
N GLU A 217 -21.88 -3.64 -8.90
CA GLU A 217 -21.88 -2.18 -8.69
C GLU A 217 -20.81 -1.49 -9.53
N TYR A 218 -19.62 -2.09 -9.68
CA TYR A 218 -18.59 -1.59 -10.59
C TYR A 218 -19.10 -1.48 -12.04
N TRP A 219 -19.71 -2.54 -12.58
CA TRP A 219 -20.19 -2.54 -13.97
C TRP A 219 -21.39 -1.62 -14.18
N LYS A 220 -22.22 -1.44 -13.15
CA LYS A 220 -23.31 -0.45 -13.14
C LYS A 220 -22.80 0.98 -13.20
N ALA A 221 -21.66 1.29 -12.55
CA ALA A 221 -20.99 2.59 -12.67
C ALA A 221 -20.44 2.84 -14.10
N GLY A 222 -20.09 1.76 -14.81
CA GLY A 222 -19.81 1.76 -16.25
C GLY A 222 -18.56 2.56 -16.63
N SER A 223 -18.56 3.10 -17.85
CA SER A 223 -17.38 3.76 -18.44
C SER A 223 -16.92 5.00 -17.66
N VAL A 224 -17.82 5.69 -16.95
CA VAL A 224 -17.46 6.88 -16.16
C VAL A 224 -16.47 6.53 -15.05
N LEU A 225 -16.66 5.38 -14.39
CA LEU A 225 -15.72 4.89 -13.39
C LEU A 225 -14.41 4.44 -14.06
N GLN A 226 -14.49 3.75 -15.20
CA GLN A 226 -13.30 3.31 -15.94
C GLN A 226 -12.42 4.47 -16.41
N ASP A 227 -13.03 5.58 -16.85
CA ASP A 227 -12.34 6.79 -17.25
C ASP A 227 -11.61 7.43 -16.05
N ILE A 228 -12.26 7.49 -14.89
CA ILE A 228 -11.65 7.99 -13.65
C ILE A 228 -10.47 7.10 -13.22
N LEU A 229 -10.60 5.78 -13.36
CA LEU A 229 -9.55 4.82 -13.06
C LEU A 229 -8.50 4.70 -14.19
N GLU A 230 -8.67 5.44 -15.29
CA GLU A 230 -7.78 5.42 -16.46
C GLU A 230 -7.54 3.99 -17.00
N ILE A 231 -8.59 3.17 -17.02
CA ILE A 231 -8.51 1.79 -17.50
C ILE A 231 -8.48 1.82 -19.04
N PRO A 232 -7.46 1.24 -19.68
CA PRO A 232 -7.41 1.19 -21.13
C PRO A 232 -8.46 0.23 -21.70
N ASP A 233 -8.93 0.52 -22.91
CA ASP A 233 -9.91 -0.27 -23.66
C ASP A 233 -9.56 -1.77 -23.72
N TYR A 234 -8.28 -2.11 -23.88
CA TYR A 234 -7.77 -3.48 -23.89
C TYR A 234 -8.12 -4.28 -22.62
N TYR A 235 -8.20 -3.61 -21.46
CA TYR A 235 -8.50 -4.24 -20.17
C TYR A 235 -9.90 -3.90 -19.63
N ALA A 236 -10.73 -3.16 -20.38
CA ALA A 236 -12.04 -2.69 -19.90
C ALA A 236 -12.97 -3.82 -19.44
N GLU A 237 -12.86 -5.01 -20.03
CA GLU A 237 -13.67 -6.20 -19.69
C GLU A 237 -12.90 -7.20 -18.79
N ASN A 238 -11.65 -6.89 -18.43
CA ASN A 238 -10.85 -7.78 -17.59
C ASN A 238 -11.17 -7.52 -16.11
N THR A 239 -12.08 -8.33 -15.55
CA THR A 239 -12.54 -8.20 -14.16
C THR A 239 -11.41 -8.13 -13.14
N ALA A 240 -10.34 -8.91 -13.32
CA ALA A 240 -9.21 -8.90 -12.39
C ALA A 240 -8.47 -7.57 -12.44
N PHE A 241 -8.11 -7.13 -13.65
CA PHE A 241 -7.44 -5.86 -13.87
C PHE A 241 -8.27 -4.67 -13.37
N CYS A 242 -9.57 -4.64 -13.70
CA CYS A 242 -10.51 -3.60 -13.28
C CYS A 242 -10.61 -3.51 -11.75
N PHE A 243 -10.79 -4.65 -11.06
CA PHE A 243 -10.83 -4.67 -9.61
C PHE A 243 -9.48 -4.25 -9.01
N GLY A 244 -8.37 -4.77 -9.53
CA GLY A 244 -7.03 -4.41 -9.07
C GLY A 244 -6.78 -2.90 -9.19
N LYS A 245 -7.21 -2.27 -10.29
CA LYS A 245 -7.05 -0.83 -10.50
C LYS A 245 -7.93 -0.01 -9.56
N LEU A 246 -9.20 -0.41 -9.37
CA LEU A 246 -10.07 0.19 -8.37
C LEU A 246 -9.47 0.10 -6.96
N PHE A 247 -9.01 -1.10 -6.57
CA PHE A 247 -8.38 -1.34 -5.28
C PHE A 247 -7.16 -0.44 -5.11
N SER A 248 -6.26 -0.39 -6.10
CA SER A 248 -5.03 0.40 -6.03
C SER A 248 -5.32 1.89 -5.86
N ASP A 249 -6.18 2.48 -6.69
CA ASP A 249 -6.44 3.93 -6.70
C ASP A 249 -7.27 4.36 -5.47
N TYR A 250 -8.04 3.43 -4.88
CA TYR A 250 -8.79 3.67 -3.65
C TYR A 250 -7.92 3.51 -2.39
N VAL A 251 -7.09 2.46 -2.33
CA VAL A 251 -6.24 2.18 -1.16
C VAL A 251 -5.06 3.13 -1.08
N SER A 252 -4.51 3.58 -2.22
CA SER A 252 -3.40 4.55 -2.21
C SER A 252 -3.79 5.96 -1.74
N GLY A 253 -5.08 6.26 -1.57
CA GLY A 253 -5.55 7.60 -1.27
C GLY A 253 -5.71 8.51 -2.50
N GLU A 254 -5.19 8.11 -3.67
CA GLU A 254 -5.09 9.00 -4.84
C GLU A 254 -6.46 9.45 -5.35
N LYS A 255 -7.44 8.55 -5.40
CA LYS A 255 -8.78 8.81 -5.94
C LYS A 255 -9.90 8.55 -4.93
N THR A 256 -9.57 8.25 -3.67
CA THR A 256 -10.52 7.83 -2.63
C THR A 256 -11.66 8.82 -2.44
N GLU A 257 -11.37 10.12 -2.29
CA GLU A 257 -12.40 11.15 -2.11
C GLU A 257 -13.29 11.32 -3.34
N GLU A 258 -12.72 11.26 -4.54
CA GLU A 258 -13.48 11.37 -5.78
C GLU A 258 -14.38 10.15 -5.98
N LEU A 259 -13.86 8.96 -5.73
CA LEU A 259 -14.59 7.69 -5.82
C LEU A 259 -15.72 7.66 -4.79
N ALA A 260 -15.46 8.01 -3.53
CA ALA A 260 -16.48 8.02 -2.47
C ALA A 260 -17.61 9.02 -2.78
N ARG A 261 -17.30 10.16 -3.40
CA ARG A 261 -18.29 11.16 -3.78
C ARG A 261 -19.13 10.74 -5.00
N LYS A 262 -18.53 10.11 -6.01
CA LYS A 262 -19.19 9.80 -7.29
C LYS A 262 -19.82 8.41 -7.32
N PHE A 263 -19.24 7.45 -6.60
CA PHE A 263 -19.63 6.04 -6.61
C PHE A 263 -19.66 5.47 -5.18
N PRO A 264 -20.50 6.02 -4.28
CA PRO A 264 -20.54 5.61 -2.89
C PRO A 264 -20.87 4.13 -2.72
N GLU A 265 -21.73 3.54 -3.55
CA GLU A 265 -22.08 2.12 -3.48
C GLU A 265 -20.90 1.21 -3.86
N VAL A 266 -20.08 1.62 -4.83
CA VAL A 266 -18.85 0.90 -5.21
C VAL A 266 -17.86 0.94 -4.05
N CYS A 267 -17.70 2.10 -3.42
CA CYS A 267 -16.80 2.27 -2.28
C CYS A 267 -17.30 1.49 -1.05
N GLU A 268 -18.60 1.48 -0.78
CA GLU A 268 -19.18 0.71 0.33
C GLU A 268 -18.91 -0.79 0.19
N GLU A 269 -19.09 -1.35 -1.02
CA GLU A 269 -18.78 -2.76 -1.27
C GLU A 269 -17.27 -3.05 -1.18
N LEU A 270 -16.43 -2.12 -1.63
CA LEU A 270 -14.98 -2.25 -1.49
C LEU A 270 -14.55 -2.22 -0.03
N GLU A 271 -15.10 -1.32 0.79
CA GLU A 271 -14.80 -1.22 2.22
C GLU A 271 -15.20 -2.50 2.99
N LYS A 272 -16.34 -3.10 2.64
CA LYS A 272 -16.72 -4.42 3.19
C LYS A 272 -15.67 -5.49 2.91
N ILE A 273 -15.01 -5.43 1.74
CA ILE A 273 -13.92 -6.34 1.38
C ILE A 273 -12.64 -5.99 2.13
N LEU A 274 -12.26 -4.70 2.18
CA LEU A 274 -11.05 -4.23 2.86
C LEU A 274 -11.05 -4.65 4.35
N HIS A 275 -12.19 -4.47 5.02
CA HIS A 275 -12.37 -4.79 6.44
C HIS A 275 -12.83 -6.23 6.71
N GLN A 276 -12.99 -7.08 5.69
CA GLN A 276 -13.45 -8.48 5.84
C GLN A 276 -12.52 -9.31 6.75
N LYS A 277 -11.26 -8.87 6.89
CA LYS A 277 -10.20 -9.57 7.62
C LYS A 277 -9.81 -8.90 8.93
N ASP A 278 -10.56 -7.90 9.37
CA ASP A 278 -10.36 -7.28 10.67
C ASP A 278 -10.87 -8.23 11.76
N GLY A 279 -9.97 -8.70 12.63
CA GLY A 279 -10.32 -9.54 13.79
C GLY A 279 -10.12 -11.07 13.66
N ASN A 280 -9.37 -11.54 12.64
CA ASN A 280 -8.93 -12.94 12.52
C ASN A 280 -7.42 -13.13 12.74
#